data_AF-A0A3D8IM08-F1
#
_entry.id   AF-A0A3D8IM08-F1
#
_cell.length_a   1.000
_cell.length_b   1.000
_cell.length_c   1.000
_cell.angle_alpha   90.00
_cell.angle_beta   90.00
_cell.angle_gamma   90.00
#
_symmetry.space_group_name_H-M   'P 1'
#
loop_
_entity.id
_entity.type
_entity.pdbx_description
1 polymer ?
#
loop_
_entity_poly.entity_id
_entity_poly.type
_entity_poly.pdbx_seq_one_letter_code
_entity_poly.pdbx_strand_id
1 'polypeptide(L)'
;MNILAILSLIWRHKGFLFFNFFTLKSFATQLNNNINNLKDSQEISQKVHYSFETLETILEFKKKNPKEFEELLDTLESLLNDYKKDPDSIHNLFK
;
A
#
# COMPACT_ATOMS: atom_id res chain seq x y z
N MET A 1 9.35 -5.88 1.00
CA MET A 1 9.07 -4.53 0.44
C MET A 1 8.26 -3.78 1.49
N ASN A 2 8.79 -2.69 2.04
CA ASN A 2 8.11 -1.93 3.11
C ASN A 2 6.97 -1.12 2.46
N ILE A 3 5.74 -1.22 2.94
CA ILE A 3 4.61 -0.43 2.40
C ILE A 3 4.91 1.07 2.48
N LEU A 4 5.71 1.50 3.46
CA LEU A 4 6.19 2.87 3.58
C LEU A 4 7.06 3.31 2.38
N ALA A 5 7.80 2.40 1.76
CA ALA A 5 8.56 2.69 0.54
C ALA A 5 7.60 2.94 -0.64
N ILE A 6 6.53 2.16 -0.76
CA ILE A 6 5.48 2.35 -1.78
C ILE A 6 4.79 3.71 -1.57
N LEU A 7 4.49 4.08 -0.31
CA LEU A 7 3.92 5.40 0.00
C LEU A 7 4.85 6.55 -0.38
N SER A 8 6.16 6.41 -0.15
CA SER A 8 7.13 7.43 -0.56
C SER A 8 7.22 7.59 -2.08
N LEU A 9 7.04 6.51 -2.84
CA LEU A 9 6.97 6.56 -4.31
C LEU A 9 5.71 7.28 -4.79
N ILE A 10 4.55 6.94 -4.22
CA ILE A 10 3.26 7.60 -4.51
C ILE A 10 3.39 9.12 -4.27
N TRP A 11 4.01 9.49 -3.15
CA TRP A 11 4.22 10.90 -2.81
C TRP A 11 5.14 11.62 -3.80
N ARG A 12 6.23 10.98 -4.23
CA ARG A 12 7.17 11.53 -5.24
C ARG A 12 6.59 11.59 -6.66
N HIS A 13 5.68 10.68 -7.00
CA HIS A 13 5.14 10.56 -8.35
C HIS A 13 3.98 11.52 -8.65
N LYS A 14 3.07 11.77 -7.69
CA LYS A 14 1.90 12.68 -7.90
C LYS A 14 1.85 13.91 -6.98
N GLY A 15 2.81 14.08 -6.07
CA GLY A 15 2.86 15.23 -5.16
C GLY A 15 1.79 15.22 -4.07
N PHE A 16 1.85 16.22 -3.17
CA PHE A 16 1.01 16.33 -1.97
C PHE A 16 -0.49 16.57 -2.25
N LEU A 17 -0.86 16.98 -3.46
CA LEU A 17 -2.16 17.60 -3.74
C LEU A 17 -3.34 16.63 -3.83
N PHE A 18 -3.11 15.32 -3.88
CA PHE A 18 -4.18 14.34 -4.11
C PHE A 18 -4.50 13.46 -2.88
N PHE A 19 -3.58 13.31 -1.92
CA PHE A 19 -3.75 12.32 -0.85
C PHE A 19 -3.82 12.92 0.56
N ASN A 20 -4.81 12.48 1.34
CA ASN A 20 -4.76 12.61 2.79
C ASN A 20 -3.69 11.68 3.36
N PHE A 21 -2.45 12.20 3.46
CA PHE A 21 -1.27 11.48 3.92
C PHE A 21 -1.48 10.76 5.26
N PHE A 22 -2.26 11.33 6.18
CA PHE A 22 -2.51 10.74 7.48
C PHE A 22 -3.38 9.47 7.39
N THR A 23 -4.45 9.51 6.60
CA THR A 23 -5.34 8.36 6.37
C THR A 23 -4.57 7.22 5.70
N LEU A 24 -3.79 7.54 4.67
CA LEU A 24 -3.00 6.55 3.94
C LEU A 24 -1.86 5.96 4.78
N LYS A 25 -1.19 6.78 5.61
CA LYS A 25 -0.14 6.31 6.52
C LYS A 25 -0.69 5.38 7.59
N SER A 26 -1.86 5.68 8.15
CA SER A 26 -2.53 4.81 9.14
C SER A 26 -2.90 3.47 8.51
N PHE A 27 -3.50 3.49 7.33
CA PHE A 27 -3.82 2.29 6.54
C PHE A 27 -2.57 1.44 6.25
N ALA A 28 -1.50 2.06 5.76
CA ALA A 28 -0.24 1.38 5.47
C ALA A 28 0.40 0.75 6.71
N THR A 29 0.34 1.44 7.84
CA THR A 29 0.87 0.92 9.12
C THR A 29 0.11 -0.35 9.53
N GLN A 30 -1.22 -0.31 9.49
CA GLN A 30 -2.06 -1.45 9.84
C GLN A 30 -1.82 -2.64 8.90
N LEU A 31 -1.80 -2.39 7.58
CA LEU A 31 -1.47 -3.41 6.60
C LEU A 31 -0.09 -4.02 6.82
N ASN A 32 0.93 -3.20 7.09
CA ASN A 32 2.30 -3.69 7.29
C ASN A 32 2.40 -4.54 8.56
N ASN A 33 1.68 -4.18 9.62
CA ASN A 33 1.61 -4.99 10.84
C ASN A 33 0.93 -6.33 10.57
N ASN A 34 -0.21 -6.36 9.86
CA ASN A 34 -0.91 -7.60 9.55
C ASN A 34 -0.07 -8.52 8.65
N ILE A 35 0.65 -7.96 7.67
CA ILE A 35 1.55 -8.72 6.79
C ILE A 35 2.75 -9.26 7.55
N ASN A 36 3.33 -8.48 8.48
CA ASN A 36 4.43 -8.97 9.32
C ASN A 36 3.95 -10.09 10.24
N ASN A 37 2.80 -9.92 10.90
CA ASN A 37 2.19 -10.96 11.73
C ASN A 37 1.89 -12.22 10.92
N LEU A 38 1.37 -12.08 9.70
CA LEU A 38 1.15 -13.19 8.76
C LEU A 38 2.45 -13.91 8.40
N LYS A 39 3.51 -13.15 8.12
CA LYS A 39 4.83 -13.69 7.78
C LYS A 39 5.47 -14.44 8.95
N ASP A 40 5.31 -13.92 10.16
CA ASP A 40 5.91 -14.46 11.37
C ASP A 40 5.06 -15.60 11.99
N SER A 41 3.82 -15.77 11.52
CA SER A 41 2.92 -16.85 11.94
C SER A 41 3.44 -18.21 11.51
N GLN A 42 3.52 -19.15 12.47
CA GLN A 42 3.91 -20.54 12.21
C GLN A 42 2.70 -21.45 12.00
N GLU A 43 1.58 -21.14 12.66
CA GLU A 43 0.34 -21.94 12.57
C GLU A 43 -0.54 -21.53 11.40
N ILE A 44 -1.22 -22.50 10.78
CA ILE A 44 -2.16 -22.25 9.68
C ILE A 44 -3.33 -21.39 10.14
N SER A 45 -3.85 -21.63 11.35
CA SER A 45 -4.92 -20.84 11.98
C SER A 45 -4.58 -19.35 12.04
N GLN A 46 -3.37 -19.03 12.53
CA GLN A 46 -2.87 -17.65 12.63
C GLN A 46 -2.69 -17.02 11.25
N LYS A 47 -2.14 -17.77 10.28
CA LYS A 47 -2.02 -17.30 8.90
C LYS A 47 -3.38 -16.97 8.28
N VAL A 48 -4.36 -17.84 8.49
CA VAL A 48 -5.74 -17.59 8.03
C VAL A 48 -6.29 -16.34 8.71
N HIS A 49 -6.16 -16.22 10.03
CA HIS A 49 -6.63 -15.07 10.79
C HIS A 49 -6.06 -13.74 10.28
N TYR A 50 -4.73 -13.61 10.20
CA TYR A 50 -4.10 -12.37 9.72
C TYR A 50 -4.36 -12.09 8.23
N SER A 51 -4.61 -13.13 7.43
CA SER A 51 -5.07 -12.95 6.04
C SER A 51 -6.45 -12.29 6.01
N PHE A 52 -7.39 -12.75 6.84
CA PHE A 52 -8.72 -12.14 6.94
C PHE A 52 -8.68 -10.73 7.54
N GLU A 53 -7.87 -10.47 8.58
CA GLU A 53 -7.70 -9.11 9.12
C GLU A 53 -7.11 -8.15 8.08
N THR A 54 -6.17 -8.63 7.26
CA THR A 54 -5.63 -7.84 6.14
C THR A 54 -6.74 -7.48 5.14
N LEU A 55 -7.59 -8.44 4.76
CA LEU A 55 -8.71 -8.19 3.86
C LEU A 55 -9.73 -7.22 4.47
N GLU A 56 -10.06 -7.37 5.75
CA GLU A 56 -10.96 -6.47 6.47
C GLU A 56 -10.41 -5.04 6.50
N THR A 57 -9.12 -4.87 6.79
CA THR A 57 -8.45 -3.57 6.77
C THR A 57 -8.57 -2.88 5.40
N ILE A 58 -8.39 -3.62 4.31
CA ILE A 58 -8.54 -3.11 2.93
C ILE A 58 -9.99 -2.69 2.67
N LEU A 59 -10.95 -3.54 3.03
CA LEU A 59 -12.37 -3.27 2.80
C LEU A 59 -12.87 -2.09 3.63
N GLU A 60 -12.47 -1.99 4.89
CA GLU A 60 -12.80 -0.86 5.74
C GLU A 60 -12.24 0.45 5.20
N PHE A 61 -10.97 0.44 4.75
CA PHE A 61 -10.34 1.61 4.18
C PHE A 61 -11.09 2.07 2.93
N LYS A 62 -11.42 1.15 2.01
CA LYS A 62 -12.24 1.44 0.83
C LYS A 62 -13.61 2.01 1.20
N LYS A 63 -14.28 1.44 2.21
CA LYS A 63 -15.60 1.89 2.65
C LYS A 63 -15.57 3.31 3.23
N LYS A 64 -14.55 3.61 4.04
CA LYS A 64 -14.40 4.91 4.73
C LYS A 64 -13.84 5.99 3.81
N ASN A 65 -13.00 5.62 2.83
CA ASN A 65 -12.26 6.54 1.97
C ASN A 65 -12.31 6.07 0.50
N PRO A 66 -13.49 6.01 -0.13
CA PRO A 66 -13.63 5.39 -1.46
C PRO A 66 -12.85 6.14 -2.54
N LYS A 67 -12.78 7.48 -2.48
CA LYS A 67 -12.03 8.27 -3.48
C LYS A 67 -10.54 8.05 -3.35
N GLU A 68 -10.03 8.13 -2.12
CA GLU A 68 -8.62 7.91 -1.80
C GLU A 68 -8.17 6.49 -2.14
N PHE A 69 -9.08 5.51 -2.02
CA PHE A 69 -8.80 4.13 -2.42
C PHE A 69 -8.68 3.98 -3.94
N GLU A 70 -9.59 4.57 -4.72
CA GLU A 70 -9.50 4.55 -6.19
C GLU A 70 -8.24 5.29 -6.67
N GLU A 71 -7.95 6.48 -6.12
CA GLU A 71 -6.73 7.22 -6.46
C GLU A 71 -5.46 6.43 -6.10
N LEU A 72 -5.47 5.70 -4.98
CA LEU A 72 -4.37 4.83 -4.57
C LEU A 72 -4.16 3.72 -5.61
N LEU A 73 -5.24 3.05 -6.03
CA LEU A 73 -5.19 2.01 -7.05
C LEU A 73 -4.65 2.56 -8.37
N ASP A 74 -5.20 3.66 -8.88
CA ASP A 74 -4.75 4.31 -10.11
C ASP A 74 -3.25 4.65 -10.07
N THR A 75 -2.78 5.13 -8.92
CA THR A 75 -1.36 5.49 -8.76
C THR A 75 -0.47 4.25 -8.72
N LEU A 76 -0.90 3.18 -8.06
CA LEU A 76 -0.19 1.90 -8.05
C LEU A 76 -0.13 1.29 -9.46
N GLU A 77 -1.22 1.35 -10.21
CA GLU A 77 -1.27 0.89 -11.60
C GLU A 77 -0.33 1.70 -12.51
N SER A 78 -0.31 3.03 -12.37
CA SER A 78 0.62 3.90 -13.10
C SER A 78 2.07 3.54 -12.80
N LEU A 79 2.44 3.43 -11.52
CA LEU A 79 3.78 3.06 -11.09
C LEU A 79 4.21 1.68 -11.62
N LEU A 80 3.29 0.71 -11.60
CA LEU A 80 3.55 -0.63 -12.13
C LEU A 80 3.75 -0.61 -13.65
N ASN A 81 2.97 0.18 -14.37
CA ASN A 81 3.10 0.32 -15.82
C ASN A 81 4.39 1.04 -16.20
N ASP A 82 4.77 2.08 -15.46
CA ASP A 82 6.04 2.79 -15.67
C ASP A 82 7.23 1.86 -15.39
N TYR A 83 7.21 1.09 -14.29
CA TYR A 83 8.20 0.05 -14.02
C TYR A 83 8.31 -0.98 -15.15
N LYS A 84 7.18 -1.45 -15.69
CA LYS A 84 7.16 -2.42 -16.78
C LYS A 84 7.73 -1.87 -18.09
N LYS A 85 7.54 -0.57 -18.36
CA LYS A 85 8.07 0.10 -19.56
C LYS A 85 9.56 0.38 -19.44
N ASP A 86 9.97 0.88 -18.28
CA ASP A 86 11.35 1.23 -17.97
C ASP A 86 11.62 1.04 -16.47
N PRO A 87 12.23 -0.07 -16.05
CA PRO A 87 12.57 -0.31 -14.65
C PRO A 87 13.48 0.76 -14.03
N ASP A 88 14.33 1.41 -14.84
CA ASP A 88 15.28 2.43 -14.37
C ASP A 88 14.58 3.77 -14.09
N SER A 89 13.43 4.02 -14.72
CA SER A 89 12.58 5.19 -14.44
C SER A 89 12.14 5.26 -12.97
N ILE A 90 11.85 4.09 -12.38
CA ILE A 90 11.46 3.98 -10.96
C ILE A 90 12.69 4.00 -10.06
N HIS A 91 13.85 3.53 -10.52
CA HIS A 91 15.10 3.56 -9.74
C HIS A 91 15.50 4.99 -9.37
N ASN A 92 15.25 5.95 -10.25
CA ASN A 92 15.49 7.38 -9.98
C ASN A 92 14.54 7.97 -8.92
N LEU A 93 13.39 7.33 -8.65
CA LEU A 93 12.49 7.72 -7.57
C LEU A 93 12.97 7.24 -6.18
N PHE A 94 14.05 6.46 -6.09
CA PHE A 94 14.64 5.98 -4.84
C PHE A 94 15.94 6.69 -4.42
N LYS A 95 16.52 7.55 -5.27
CA LYS A 95 17.67 8.42 -4.92
C LYS A 95 17.23 9.66 -4.15
#